data_AF-A0A098B5V5-F1
#
_entry.id   AF-A0A098B5V5-F1
#
_cell.length_a   1.000
_cell.length_b   1.000
_cell.length_c   1.000
_cell.angle_alpha   90.00
_cell.angle_beta   90.00
_cell.angle_gamma   90.00
#
_symmetry.space_group_name_H-M   'P 1'
#
loop_
_entity.id
_entity.type
_entity.pdbx_description
1 polymer ?
#
loop_
_entity_poly.entity_id
_entity_poly.type
_entity_poly.pdbx_seq_one_letter_code
_entity_poly.pdbx_strand_id
1 'polypeptide(L)'
;MTMLTELQFTEARSQFSTLYDSVFNSFSPAIVKRKQTEQIAMLRVDLLKMVLEDYKLNPEIIQEDDGSITLALDALEVYVNNSTLDLAAADLIEDLKLYAQDYLKRSQLFLHSPNRTHHFPYILRIMLCENDDEIRALAGL
;
A
#
# COMPACT_ATOMS: atom_id res chain seq x y z
N MET A 1 -29.95 -7.37 -2.00
CA MET A 1 -29.12 -8.06 -0.99
C MET A 1 -27.70 -7.57 -1.18
N THR A 2 -27.05 -7.09 -0.13
CA THR A 2 -25.62 -6.82 -0.14
C THR A 2 -24.88 -8.16 -0.05
N MET A 3 -23.82 -8.32 -0.85
CA MET A 3 -23.06 -9.58 -0.93
C MET A 3 -22.12 -9.79 0.28
N LEU A 4 -21.91 -8.74 1.09
CA LEU A 4 -21.04 -8.76 2.26
C LEU A 4 -21.85 -8.62 3.56
N THR A 5 -21.32 -9.18 4.63
CA THR A 5 -21.81 -8.95 5.99
C THR A 5 -21.68 -7.47 6.33
N GLU A 6 -22.77 -6.85 6.78
CA GLU A 6 -22.79 -5.45 7.20
C GLU A 6 -23.25 -5.35 8.66
N LEU A 7 -22.46 -4.68 9.51
CA LEU A 7 -22.80 -4.48 10.92
C LEU A 7 -22.79 -2.99 11.26
N GLN A 8 -23.64 -2.59 12.20
CA GLN A 8 -23.52 -1.28 12.83
C GLN A 8 -22.33 -1.28 13.80
N PHE A 9 -21.66 -0.14 13.96
CA PHE A 9 -20.48 0.00 14.82
C PHE A 9 -20.71 -0.51 16.25
N THR A 10 -21.89 -0.24 16.83
CA THR A 10 -22.22 -0.71 18.19
C THR A 10 -22.24 -2.23 18.29
N GLU A 11 -22.77 -2.90 17.27
CA GLU A 11 -22.84 -4.36 17.17
C GLU A 11 -21.45 -4.96 16.96
N ALA A 12 -20.72 -4.46 15.96
CA ALA A 12 -19.33 -4.84 15.67
C ALA A 12 -18.44 -4.71 16.91
N ARG A 13 -18.63 -3.66 17.73
CA ARG A 13 -17.92 -3.47 18.99
C ARG A 13 -18.32 -4.52 20.04
N SER A 14 -19.61 -4.82 20.18
CA SER A 14 -20.10 -5.78 21.18
C SER A 14 -19.72 -7.23 20.88
N GLN A 15 -19.48 -7.55 19.60
CA GLN A 15 -19.19 -8.89 19.11
C GLN A 15 -17.87 -8.94 18.32
N PHE A 16 -16.90 -8.12 18.72
CA PHE A 16 -15.69 -7.92 17.93
C PHE A 16 -14.91 -9.22 17.70
N SER A 17 -14.80 -10.09 18.72
CA SER A 17 -14.17 -11.41 18.57
C SER A 17 -14.85 -12.27 17.52
N THR A 18 -16.18 -12.37 17.56
CA THR A 18 -16.97 -13.13 16.57
C THR A 18 -16.80 -12.56 15.16
N LEU A 19 -16.82 -11.23 15.03
CA LEU A 19 -16.59 -10.55 13.75
C LEU A 19 -15.17 -10.83 13.22
N TYR A 20 -14.16 -10.72 14.08
CA TYR A 20 -12.78 -11.00 13.74
C TYR A 20 -12.59 -12.46 13.30
N ASP A 21 -13.13 -13.42 14.05
CA ASP A 21 -13.07 -14.85 13.73
C ASP A 21 -13.77 -15.16 12.39
N SER A 22 -14.88 -14.48 12.09
CA SER A 22 -15.55 -14.61 10.80
C SER A 22 -14.67 -14.10 9.64
N VAL A 23 -14.08 -12.91 9.77
CA VAL A 23 -13.17 -12.34 8.77
C VAL A 23 -11.93 -13.22 8.59
N PHE A 24 -11.37 -13.73 9.68
CA PHE A 24 -10.11 -14.47 9.68
C PHE A 24 -10.28 -15.93 9.24
N ASN A 25 -11.18 -16.68 9.89
CA ASN A 25 -11.34 -18.13 9.69
C ASN A 25 -12.25 -18.45 8.51
N SER A 26 -13.27 -17.62 8.26
CA SER A 26 -14.26 -17.86 7.18
C SER A 26 -13.97 -17.06 5.92
N PHE A 27 -12.85 -16.31 5.88
CA PHE A 27 -12.45 -15.48 4.73
C PHE A 27 -13.56 -14.53 4.28
N SER A 28 -14.41 -14.08 5.22
CA SER A 28 -15.61 -13.31 4.91
C SER A 28 -15.35 -11.83 5.21
N PRO A 29 -15.12 -10.97 4.21
CA PRO A 29 -14.98 -9.54 4.45
C PRO A 29 -16.27 -8.97 5.03
N ALA A 30 -16.13 -7.94 5.86
CA ALA A 30 -17.27 -7.30 6.50
C ALA A 30 -17.20 -5.79 6.36
N ILE A 31 -18.36 -5.15 6.28
CA ILE A 31 -18.50 -3.70 6.31
C ILE A 31 -19.03 -3.28 7.68
N VAL A 32 -18.29 -2.44 8.38
CA VAL A 32 -18.75 -1.82 9.63
C VAL A 32 -19.21 -0.40 9.33
N LYS A 33 -20.48 -0.13 9.58
CA LYS A 33 -21.14 1.16 9.33
C LYS A 33 -21.25 1.98 10.61
N ARG A 34 -21.09 3.29 10.49
CA ARG A 34 -21.33 4.24 11.58
C ARG A 34 -22.10 5.44 11.02
N LYS A 35 -23.18 5.83 11.71
CA LYS A 35 -24.13 6.83 11.19
C LYS A 35 -24.61 6.44 9.78
N GLN A 36 -25.06 7.42 8.98
CA GLN A 36 -25.60 7.17 7.65
C GLN A 36 -24.53 7.05 6.55
N THR A 37 -23.34 7.62 6.75
CA THR A 37 -22.35 7.81 5.67
C THR A 37 -20.98 7.20 5.95
N GLU A 38 -20.63 6.88 7.20
CA GLU A 38 -19.31 6.37 7.54
C GLU A 38 -19.33 4.84 7.41
N GLN A 39 -18.38 4.30 6.64
CA GLN A 39 -18.20 2.86 6.48
C GLN A 39 -16.72 2.51 6.41
N ILE A 40 -16.35 1.39 7.00
CA ILE A 40 -15.01 0.79 6.89
C ILE A 40 -15.15 -0.68 6.50
N ALA A 41 -14.16 -1.17 5.76
CA ALA A 41 -14.07 -2.59 5.43
C ALA A 41 -13.08 -3.28 6.37
N MET A 42 -13.46 -4.47 6.84
CA MET A 42 -12.55 -5.41 7.49
C MET A 42 -12.22 -6.51 6.49
N LEU A 43 -10.92 -6.69 6.25
CA LEU A 43 -10.38 -7.66 5.31
C LEU A 43 -9.12 -8.29 5.92
N ARG A 44 -8.94 -9.59 5.72
CA ARG A 44 -7.71 -10.28 6.15
C ARG A 44 -6.52 -9.73 5.37
N VAL A 45 -5.38 -9.59 6.05
CA VAL A 45 -4.21 -8.90 5.48
C VAL A 45 -3.67 -9.57 4.21
N ASP A 46 -3.66 -10.88 4.14
CA ASP A 46 -3.24 -11.61 2.93
C ASP A 46 -4.21 -11.45 1.76
N LEU A 47 -5.53 -11.36 2.01
CA LEU A 47 -6.50 -11.02 0.98
C LEU A 47 -6.33 -9.57 0.52
N LEU A 48 -5.99 -8.66 1.43
CA LEU A 48 -5.62 -7.29 1.06
C LEU A 48 -4.34 -7.29 0.19
N LYS A 49 -3.31 -8.07 0.55
CA LYS A 49 -2.11 -8.25 -0.27
C LYS A 49 -2.46 -8.80 -1.66
N MET A 50 -3.36 -9.79 -1.75
CA MET A 50 -3.85 -10.35 -3.02
C MET A 50 -4.56 -9.29 -3.89
N VAL A 51 -5.42 -8.46 -3.30
CA VAL A 51 -6.08 -7.35 -4.02
C VAL A 51 -5.06 -6.32 -4.54
N LEU A 52 -3.94 -6.17 -3.84
CA LEU A 52 -2.88 -5.21 -4.19
C LEU A 52 -1.83 -5.78 -5.16
N GLU A 53 -1.92 -7.05 -5.57
CA GLU A 53 -0.89 -7.71 -6.40
C GLU A 53 -0.62 -7.01 -7.73
N ASP A 54 -1.62 -6.39 -8.34
CA ASP A 54 -1.50 -5.69 -9.63
C ASP A 54 -0.79 -4.33 -9.53
N TYR A 55 -0.64 -3.75 -8.33
CA TYR A 55 0.06 -2.48 -8.11
C TYR A 55 1.56 -2.72 -7.97
N LYS A 56 2.22 -2.99 -9.10
CA LYS A 56 3.64 -3.38 -9.16
C LYS A 56 4.55 -2.16 -9.07
N LEU A 57 5.63 -2.26 -8.29
CA LEU A 57 6.72 -1.30 -8.30
C LEU A 57 7.72 -1.80 -9.34
N ASN A 58 7.72 -1.25 -10.55
CA ASN A 58 8.63 -1.70 -11.61
C ASN A 58 9.45 -0.48 -12.07
N PRO A 59 10.54 -0.12 -11.36
CA PRO A 59 11.37 0.98 -11.78
C PRO A 59 12.08 0.64 -13.11
N GLU A 60 12.14 1.60 -14.02
CA GLU A 60 13.02 1.52 -15.18
C GLU A 60 14.48 1.69 -14.74
N ILE A 61 15.36 0.85 -15.27
CA ILE A 61 16.81 0.91 -15.01
C ILE A 61 17.47 1.60 -16.21
N ILE A 62 18.02 2.77 -15.98
CA ILE A 62 18.65 3.61 -17.00
C ILE A 62 20.15 3.67 -16.72
N GLN A 63 20.97 3.32 -17.72
CA GLN A 63 22.42 3.54 -17.66
C GLN A 63 22.74 4.92 -18.21
N GLU A 64 23.41 5.73 -17.41
CA GLU A 64 23.80 7.10 -17.76
C GLU A 64 25.17 7.13 -18.46
N ASP A 65 25.44 8.21 -19.19
CA ASP A 65 26.71 8.39 -19.95
C ASP A 65 27.97 8.39 -19.06
N ASP A 66 27.82 8.75 -17.78
CA ASP A 66 28.91 8.76 -16.78
C ASP A 66 29.11 7.41 -16.09
N GLY A 67 28.34 6.39 -16.47
CA GLY A 67 28.36 5.05 -15.90
C GLY A 67 27.54 4.88 -14.62
N SER A 68 26.86 5.93 -14.14
CA SER A 68 25.87 5.80 -13.07
C SER A 68 24.60 5.10 -13.55
N ILE A 69 23.77 4.67 -12.59
CA ILE A 69 22.50 3.99 -12.80
C ILE A 69 21.39 4.81 -12.16
N THR A 70 20.41 5.16 -12.98
CA THR A 70 19.15 5.79 -12.53
C THR A 70 18.06 4.73 -12.45
N LEU A 71 17.35 4.70 -11.32
CA LEU A 71 16.10 3.96 -11.17
C LEU A 71 14.93 4.95 -11.21
N ALA A 72 14.07 4.80 -12.22
CA ALA A 72 12.93 5.68 -12.45
C ALA A 72 11.61 4.93 -12.17
N LEU A 73 10.91 5.29 -11.10
CA LEU A 73 9.60 4.74 -10.75
C LEU A 73 8.50 5.76 -11.03
N ASP A 74 8.11 5.84 -12.31
CA ASP A 74 7.09 6.77 -12.80
C ASP A 74 5.75 6.64 -12.08
N ALA A 75 5.36 5.41 -11.70
CA ALA A 75 4.11 5.13 -10.99
C ALA A 75 3.96 5.90 -9.66
N LEU A 76 5.09 6.34 -9.07
CA LEU A 76 5.10 7.17 -7.86
C LEU A 76 5.86 8.49 -8.04
N GLU A 77 6.37 8.76 -9.24
CA GLU A 77 7.26 9.90 -9.54
C GLU A 77 8.50 9.94 -8.62
N VAL A 78 9.08 8.77 -8.33
CA VAL A 78 10.30 8.64 -7.52
C VAL A 78 11.47 8.25 -8.42
N TYR A 79 12.56 9.01 -8.34
CA TYR A 79 13.74 8.83 -9.18
C TYR A 79 14.98 8.93 -8.31
N VAL A 80 15.87 7.95 -8.42
CA VAL A 80 17.15 7.92 -7.70
C VAL A 80 18.27 7.61 -8.68
N ASN A 81 19.45 8.17 -8.44
CA ASN A 81 20.64 7.94 -9.25
C ASN A 81 21.83 7.62 -8.33
N ASN A 82 22.57 6.57 -8.65
CA ASN A 82 23.78 6.24 -7.92
C ASN A 82 24.80 5.51 -8.81
N SER A 83 26.02 5.35 -8.31
CA SER A 83 27.14 4.73 -9.02
C SER A 83 26.97 3.24 -9.33
N THR A 84 26.08 2.52 -8.62
CA THR A 84 25.78 1.11 -8.86
C THR A 84 24.30 0.82 -8.67
N LEU A 85 23.83 -0.31 -9.24
CA LEU A 85 22.44 -0.75 -9.12
C LEU A 85 22.05 -0.99 -7.67
N ASP A 86 22.93 -1.60 -6.87
CA ASP A 86 22.64 -1.90 -5.47
C ASP A 86 22.51 -0.64 -4.61
N LEU A 87 23.35 0.36 -4.86
CA LEU A 87 23.26 1.65 -4.17
C LEU A 87 22.00 2.41 -4.59
N ALA A 88 21.70 2.45 -5.89
CA ALA A 88 20.47 3.06 -6.39
C ALA A 88 19.22 2.34 -5.84
N ALA A 89 19.24 1.02 -5.74
CA ALA A 89 18.15 0.25 -5.16
C ALA A 89 17.96 0.55 -3.67
N ALA A 90 19.04 0.68 -2.89
CA ALA A 90 18.97 1.07 -1.49
C ALA A 90 18.36 2.47 -1.32
N ASP A 91 18.79 3.43 -2.15
CA ASP A 91 18.23 4.79 -2.15
C ASP A 91 16.74 4.78 -2.52
N LEU A 92 16.34 4.00 -3.55
CA LEU A 92 14.94 3.89 -3.96
C LEU A 92 14.08 3.35 -2.81
N ILE A 93 14.52 2.30 -2.12
CA ILE A 93 13.78 1.70 -1.00
C ILE A 93 13.59 2.71 0.13
N GLU A 94 14.63 3.48 0.46
CA GLU A 94 14.52 4.49 1.51
C GLU A 94 13.57 5.63 1.10
N ASP A 95 13.67 6.14 -0.13
CA ASP A 95 12.76 7.16 -0.65
C ASP A 95 11.30 6.68 -0.69
N LEU A 96 11.07 5.42 -1.06
CA LEU A 96 9.73 4.80 -1.03
C LEU A 96 9.15 4.74 0.39
N LYS A 97 9.97 4.38 1.39
CA LYS A 97 9.54 4.35 2.79
C LYS A 97 9.22 5.75 3.30
N LEU A 98 10.10 6.72 3.04
CA LEU A 98 9.88 8.11 3.42
C LEU A 98 8.62 8.68 2.75
N TYR A 99 8.42 8.38 1.47
CA TYR A 99 7.24 8.80 0.74
C TYR A 99 5.95 8.17 1.29
N ALA A 100 5.96 6.86 1.56
CA ALA A 100 4.80 6.17 2.15
C ALA A 100 4.43 6.74 3.53
N GLN A 101 5.44 7.05 4.36
CA GLN A 101 5.23 7.67 5.67
C GLN A 101 4.68 9.10 5.55
N ASP A 102 5.21 9.94 4.66
CA ASP A 102 4.70 11.29 4.44
C ASP A 102 3.27 11.26 3.88
N TYR A 103 2.99 10.33 2.96
CA TYR A 103 1.68 10.12 2.37
C TYR A 103 0.63 9.85 3.45
N LEU A 104 0.91 8.97 4.41
CA LEU A 104 -0.02 8.68 5.52
C LEU A 104 -0.15 9.85 6.50
N LYS A 105 0.97 10.48 6.88
CA LYS A 105 0.98 11.65 7.77
C LYS A 105 0.13 12.80 7.22
N ARG A 106 0.11 12.95 5.90
CA ARG A 106 -0.63 14.00 5.18
C ARG A 106 -1.72 13.42 4.28
N SER A 107 -2.33 12.31 4.69
CA SER A 107 -3.31 11.55 3.89
C SER A 107 -4.47 12.39 3.39
N GLN A 108 -4.97 13.35 4.19
CA GLN A 108 -6.00 14.29 3.74
C GLN A 108 -5.55 15.12 2.53
N LEU A 109 -4.29 15.57 2.48
CA LEU A 109 -3.81 16.33 1.33
C LEU A 109 -3.66 15.44 0.09
N PHE A 110 -3.01 14.29 0.26
CA PHE A 110 -2.67 13.43 -0.87
C PHE A 110 -3.88 12.71 -1.48
N LEU A 111 -4.82 12.22 -0.67
CA LEU A 111 -6.03 11.54 -1.16
C LEU A 111 -6.98 12.49 -1.92
N HIS A 112 -6.96 13.80 -1.61
CA HIS A 112 -7.74 14.81 -2.33
C HIS A 112 -6.98 15.45 -3.51
N SER A 113 -5.71 15.10 -3.71
CA SER A 113 -4.91 15.60 -4.82
C SER A 113 -5.09 14.70 -6.05
N PRO A 114 -5.62 15.19 -7.19
CA PRO A 114 -5.88 14.36 -8.38
C PRO A 114 -4.64 13.59 -8.86
N ASN A 115 -3.48 14.23 -8.80
CA ASN A 115 -2.20 13.66 -9.26
C ASN A 115 -1.55 12.72 -8.23
N ARG A 116 -2.15 12.50 -7.06
CA ARG A 116 -1.54 11.68 -5.99
C ARG A 116 -2.47 10.63 -5.42
N THR A 117 -3.78 10.80 -5.53
CA THR A 117 -4.78 9.86 -4.99
C THR A 117 -4.58 8.43 -5.51
N HIS A 118 -4.14 8.29 -6.75
CA HIS A 118 -3.87 7.00 -7.39
C HIS A 118 -2.58 6.31 -6.89
N HIS A 119 -1.74 6.99 -6.09
CA HIS A 119 -0.57 6.39 -5.46
C HIS A 119 -0.97 5.52 -4.26
N PHE A 120 -2.15 5.75 -3.67
CA PHE A 120 -2.56 5.11 -2.41
C PHE A 120 -2.42 3.57 -2.41
N PRO A 121 -2.80 2.81 -3.46
CA PRO A 121 -2.63 1.36 -3.45
C PRO A 121 -1.16 0.92 -3.36
N TYR A 122 -0.25 1.62 -4.05
CA TYR A 122 1.19 1.36 -3.97
C TYR A 122 1.74 1.71 -2.58
N ILE A 123 1.31 2.83 -2.01
CA ILE A 123 1.68 3.23 -0.64
C ILE A 123 1.22 2.18 0.35
N LEU A 124 -0.02 1.70 0.23
CA LEU A 124 -0.54 0.65 1.10
C LEU A 124 0.25 -0.65 0.94
N ARG A 125 0.66 -1.00 -0.28
CA ARG A 125 1.51 -2.17 -0.56
C ARG A 125 2.88 -2.05 0.12
N ILE A 126 3.54 -0.91 0.03
CA ILE A 126 4.83 -0.62 0.71
C ILE A 126 4.67 -0.72 2.23
N MET A 127 3.58 -0.17 2.79
CA MET A 127 3.32 -0.19 4.23
C MET A 127 3.00 -1.59 4.78
N LEU A 128 2.67 -2.55 3.92
CA LEU A 128 2.43 -3.95 4.28
C LEU A 128 3.69 -4.83 4.24
N CYS A 129 4.83 -4.25 3.84
CA CYS A 129 6.15 -4.88 3.92
C CYS A 129 6.74 -4.76 5.32
N GLU A 130 7.44 -5.79 5.78
CA GLU A 130 8.04 -5.81 7.12
C GLU A 130 9.49 -5.31 7.14
N ASN A 131 10.16 -5.27 5.99
CA ASN A 131 11.57 -4.93 5.86
C ASN A 131 11.92 -4.45 4.45
N ASP A 132 13.15 -3.96 4.29
CA ASP A 132 13.67 -3.42 3.04
C ASP A 132 13.79 -4.48 1.94
N ASP A 133 14.09 -5.74 2.29
CA ASP A 133 14.19 -6.84 1.33
C ASP A 133 12.84 -7.15 0.66
N GLU A 134 11.74 -7.05 1.41
CA GLU A 134 10.39 -7.20 0.85
C GLU A 134 10.06 -6.07 -0.12
N ILE A 135 10.41 -4.82 0.20
CA ILE A 135 10.21 -3.68 -0.70
C ILE A 135 11.07 -3.84 -1.96
N ARG A 136 12.31 -4.32 -1.81
CA ARG A 136 13.20 -4.63 -2.93
C ARG A 136 12.61 -5.71 -3.84
N ALA A 137 12.10 -6.79 -3.26
CA ALA A 137 11.44 -7.86 -4.01
C ALA A 137 10.17 -7.38 -4.72
N LEU A 138 9.40 -6.47 -4.11
CA LEU A 138 8.27 -5.81 -4.78
C LEU A 138 8.69 -4.96 -5.98
N ALA A 139 9.89 -4.37 -5.90
CA ALA A 139 10.52 -3.57 -6.96
C ALA A 139 11.15 -4.42 -8.09
N GLY A 140 11.27 -5.73 -7.90
CA GLY A 140 11.98 -6.62 -8.84
C GLY A 140 13.49 -6.39 -8.90
N LEU A 141 14.10 -5.87 -7.82
CA LEU A 141 15.51 -5.50 -7.71
C LEU A 141 16.34 -6.49 -6.88
#